data_AF-A0A2E4E3J7-F1
#
_entry.id   AF-A0A2E4E3J7-F1
#
_cell.length_a   1.000
_cell.length_b   1.000
_cell.length_c   1.000
_cell.angle_alpha   90.00
_cell.angle_beta   90.00
_cell.angle_gamma   90.00
#
_symmetry.space_group_name_H-M   'P 1'
#
loop_
_entity.id
_entity.type
_entity.pdbx_description
1 polymer ?
#
loop_
_entity_poly.entity_id
_entity_poly.type
_entity_poly.pdbx_seq_one_letter_code
_entity_poly.pdbx_strand_id
1 'polypeptide(L)'
;MKFVSYITILGLFPFYFYHIDLIKNNLVPNFNIYYGFIIFGFLSGMQWIRAIEANRSLVEQSMPIITVFFVILIVNFGLQLKFTVIFGLFFALLNEIFTQGKFLSKNYLLLRFIITILAIYSFFL
;
A
#
# COMPACT_ATOMS: atom_id res chain seq x y z
N MET A 1 5.52 16.19 6.77
CA MET A 1 4.40 15.90 5.84
C MET A 1 4.79 15.76 4.36
N LYS A 2 5.21 16.82 3.62
CA LYS A 2 5.46 16.70 2.15
C LYS A 2 6.47 15.58 1.79
N PHE A 3 7.59 15.50 2.49
CA PHE A 3 8.64 14.49 2.27
C PHE A 3 8.14 13.05 2.44
N VAL A 4 7.41 12.78 3.52
CA VAL A 4 6.77 11.48 3.80
C VAL A 4 5.76 11.10 2.71
N SER A 5 4.97 12.06 2.22
CA SER A 5 4.06 11.83 1.09
C SER A 5 4.82 11.45 -0.20
N TYR A 6 5.91 12.14 -0.54
CA TYR A 6 6.71 11.79 -1.72
C TYR A 6 7.38 10.41 -1.61
N ILE A 7 7.90 10.06 -0.43
CA ILE A 7 8.46 8.74 -0.15
C ILE A 7 7.40 7.64 -0.29
N THR A 8 6.16 7.91 0.12
CA THR A 8 5.04 6.96 -0.03
C THR A 8 4.77 6.63 -1.51
N ILE A 9 4.90 7.63 -2.39
CA ILE A 9 4.75 7.48 -3.85
C ILE A 9 5.98 6.78 -4.46
N LEU A 10 7.18 7.15 -4.03
CA LEU A 10 8.43 6.51 -4.48
C LEU A 10 8.51 5.03 -4.06
N GLY A 11 7.89 4.65 -2.94
CA GLY A 11 7.78 3.26 -2.54
C GLY A 11 7.05 2.40 -3.59
N LEU A 12 6.12 2.99 -4.34
CA LEU A 12 5.35 2.34 -5.41
C LEU A 12 6.11 2.27 -6.75
N PHE A 13 7.32 2.84 -6.81
CA PHE A 13 8.13 3.00 -8.02
C PHE A 13 8.33 1.70 -8.84
N PRO A 14 8.63 0.56 -8.22
CA PRO A 14 8.83 -0.70 -8.94
C PRO A 14 7.56 -1.31 -9.56
N PHE A 15 6.35 -0.92 -9.15
CA PHE A 15 5.12 -1.34 -9.87
C PHE A 15 4.99 -0.65 -11.23
N TYR A 16 5.50 0.58 -11.41
CA TYR A 16 5.49 1.25 -12.71
C TYR A 16 6.46 0.60 -13.70
N PHE A 17 7.48 -0.07 -13.18
CA PHE A 17 8.56 -0.68 -13.95
C PHE A 17 8.48 -2.21 -13.98
N TYR A 18 7.32 -2.79 -13.65
CA TYR A 18 7.05 -4.20 -13.93
C TYR A 18 7.25 -4.57 -15.42
N HIS A 19 7.25 -3.56 -16.30
CA HIS A 19 7.56 -3.69 -17.72
C HIS A 19 9.05 -3.52 -18.09
N ILE A 20 9.97 -3.25 -17.15
CA ILE A 20 11.40 -3.36 -17.43
C ILE A 20 11.74 -4.85 -17.44
N ASP A 21 12.31 -5.33 -18.55
CA ASP A 21 12.63 -6.74 -18.83
C ASP A 21 13.45 -7.46 -17.74
N LEU A 22 14.06 -6.72 -16.80
CA LEU A 22 14.74 -7.24 -15.61
C LEU A 22 13.81 -8.00 -14.64
N ILE A 23 12.53 -7.62 -14.52
CA ILE A 23 11.55 -8.33 -13.65
C ILE A 23 10.82 -9.42 -14.42
N LYS A 24 10.58 -9.20 -15.73
CA LYS A 24 9.89 -10.14 -16.62
C LYS A 24 10.67 -11.45 -16.82
N ASN A 25 12.00 -11.38 -16.75
CA ASN A 25 12.88 -12.54 -16.68
C ASN A 25 12.85 -13.16 -15.26
N ASN A 26 11.72 -13.72 -14.83
CA ASN A 26 11.48 -14.78 -13.82
C ASN A 26 12.59 -15.19 -12.80
N LEU A 27 13.48 -14.30 -12.34
CA LEU A 27 14.60 -14.64 -11.45
C LEU A 27 14.12 -15.05 -10.05
N VAL A 28 12.90 -14.63 -9.67
CA VAL A 28 12.24 -15.02 -8.42
C VAL A 28 10.78 -15.36 -8.69
N PRO A 29 10.35 -16.62 -8.51
CA PRO A 29 8.95 -16.98 -8.55
C PRO A 29 8.14 -16.11 -7.60
N ASN A 30 6.97 -15.63 -8.02
CA ASN A 30 6.08 -14.80 -7.20
C ASN A 30 6.66 -13.45 -6.72
N PHE A 31 7.68 -12.89 -7.40
CA PHE A 31 8.26 -11.58 -7.05
C PHE A 31 7.19 -10.51 -6.77
N ASN A 32 6.16 -10.41 -7.60
CA ASN A 32 5.08 -9.42 -7.46
C ASN A 32 4.31 -9.54 -6.16
N ILE A 33 4.15 -10.77 -5.68
CA ILE A 33 3.45 -11.05 -4.43
C ILE A 33 4.30 -10.55 -3.26
N TYR A 34 5.57 -10.96 -3.20
CA TYR A 34 6.50 -10.50 -2.16
C TYR A 34 6.68 -8.99 -2.18
N TYR A 35 6.84 -8.44 -3.38
CA TYR A 35 6.98 -7.02 -3.58
C TYR A 35 5.72 -6.26 -3.14
N GLY A 36 4.54 -6.78 -3.46
CA GLY A 36 3.28 -6.24 -2.99
C GLY A 36 3.11 -6.27 -1.48
N PHE A 37 3.59 -7.31 -0.79
CA PHE A 37 3.64 -7.34 0.67
C PHE A 37 4.59 -6.28 1.26
N ILE A 38 5.76 -6.08 0.65
CA ILE A 38 6.72 -5.04 1.06
C ILE A 38 6.10 -3.66 0.91
N ILE A 39 5.49 -3.39 -0.23
CA ILE A 39 4.77 -2.13 -0.49
C ILE A 39 3.67 -1.92 0.51
N PHE A 40 2.86 -2.94 0.74
CA PHE A 40 1.75 -2.87 1.69
C PHE A 40 2.24 -2.51 3.10
N GLY A 41 3.26 -3.21 3.60
CA GLY A 41 3.87 -2.93 4.90
C GLY A 41 4.46 -1.52 4.97
N PHE A 42 5.15 -1.09 3.92
CA PHE A 42 5.69 0.25 3.81
C PHE A 42 4.60 1.33 3.85
N LEU A 43 3.53 1.17 3.07
CA LEU A 43 2.40 2.10 3.05
C LEU A 43 1.75 2.23 4.43
N SER A 44 1.50 1.11 5.11
CA SER A 44 0.97 1.11 6.47
C SER A 44 1.91 1.81 7.45
N GLY A 45 3.21 1.54 7.37
CA GLY A 45 4.23 2.21 8.19
C GLY A 45 4.24 3.72 7.97
N MET A 46 4.21 4.19 6.72
CA MET A 46 4.16 5.63 6.42
C MET A 46 2.86 6.28 6.92
N GLN A 47 1.73 5.58 6.80
CA GLN A 47 0.46 6.03 7.34
C GLN A 47 0.51 6.16 8.87
N TRP A 48 1.15 5.22 9.55
CA TRP A 48 1.33 5.25 11.00
C TRP A 48 2.22 6.41 11.45
N ILE A 49 3.38 6.60 10.81
CA ILE A 49 4.28 7.73 11.07
C ILE A 49 3.55 9.06 10.89
N ARG A 50 2.77 9.23 9.81
CA ARG A 50 1.97 10.46 9.60
C ARG A 50 0.94 10.69 10.69
N ALA A 51 0.31 9.63 11.20
CA ALA A 51 -0.66 9.76 12.27
C ALA A 51 -0.01 10.20 13.59
N ILE A 52 1.19 9.68 13.89
CA ILE A 52 2.00 10.08 15.04
C ILE A 52 2.47 11.54 14.89
N GLU A 53 3.10 11.89 13.77
CA GLU A 53 3.61 13.26 13.52
C GLU A 53 2.51 14.32 13.60
N ALA A 54 1.27 13.96 13.26
CA ALA A 54 0.12 14.85 13.31
C ALA A 54 -0.61 14.85 14.66
N ASN A 55 -0.06 14.21 15.71
CA ASN A 55 -0.65 14.10 17.06
C ASN A 55 -2.13 13.68 17.04
N ARG A 56 -2.46 12.70 16.19
CA ARG A 56 -3.85 12.24 16.02
C ARG A 56 -4.33 11.42 17.20
N SER A 57 -5.63 11.13 17.23
CA SER A 57 -6.19 10.24 18.25
C SER A 57 -5.55 8.84 18.19
N LEU A 58 -5.47 8.15 19.34
CA LEU A 58 -4.97 6.77 19.41
C LEU A 58 -5.70 5.83 18.44
N VAL A 59 -7.00 6.05 18.24
CA VAL A 59 -7.81 5.28 17.27
C VAL A 59 -7.27 5.46 15.86
N GLU A 60 -7.05 6.69 15.41
CA GLU A 60 -6.51 6.98 14.07
C GLU A 60 -5.07 6.50 13.90
N GLN A 61 -4.27 6.53 14.97
CA GLN A 61 -2.91 5.97 14.96
C GLN A 61 -2.92 4.44 14.84
N SER A 62 -3.92 3.75 15.39
CA SER A 62 -4.01 2.28 15.34
C SER A 62 -4.54 1.73 14.00
N MET A 63 -5.28 2.53 13.22
CA MET A 63 -5.91 2.07 11.97
C MET A 63 -4.94 1.48 10.91
N PRO A 64 -3.74 2.05 10.67
CA PRO A 64 -2.76 1.44 9.77
C PRO A 64 -2.31 0.05 10.26
N ILE A 65 -2.19 -0.14 11.58
CA ILE A 65 -1.79 -1.41 12.20
C ILE A 65 -2.91 -2.44 12.06
N ILE A 66 -4.17 -2.05 12.32
CA ILE A 66 -5.36 -2.90 12.13
C ILE A 66 -5.42 -3.41 10.69
N THR A 67 -5.11 -2.54 9.72
CA THR A 67 -5.06 -2.90 8.30
C THR A 67 -4.06 -4.03 8.03
N VAL A 68 -2.88 -4.01 8.67
CA VAL A 68 -1.87 -5.07 8.56
C VAL A 68 -2.35 -6.38 9.18
N PHE A 69 -2.90 -6.33 10.39
CA PHE A 69 -3.42 -7.53 11.06
C PHE A 69 -4.59 -8.17 10.30
N PHE A 70 -5.48 -7.36 9.72
CA PHE A 70 -6.60 -7.86 8.92
C PHE A 70 -6.11 -8.63 7.69
N VAL A 71 -5.08 -8.13 7.02
CA VAL A 71 -4.47 -8.78 5.85
C VAL A 71 -3.75 -10.08 6.25
N ILE A 72 -3.05 -10.11 7.39
CA ILE A 72 -2.43 -11.34 7.92
C ILE A 72 -3.48 -12.37 8.28
N LEU A 73 -4.60 -11.95 8.90
CA LEU A 73 -5.74 -12.83 9.17
C LEU A 73 -6.28 -13.44 7.88
N ILE A 74 -6.48 -12.62 6.83
CA ILE A 74 -6.93 -13.10 5.52
C ILE A 74 -6.02 -14.21 4.96
N VAL A 75 -4.69 -14.07 5.09
CA VAL A 75 -3.75 -15.14 4.67
C VAL A 75 -4.00 -16.44 5.42
N ASN A 76 -4.18 -16.36 6.74
CA ASN A 76 -4.40 -17.52 7.58
C ASN A 76 -5.73 -18.25 7.29
N PHE A 77 -6.71 -17.58 6.66
CA PHE A 77 -7.95 -18.19 6.20
C PHE A 77 -7.84 -18.91 4.83
N GLY A 78 -6.63 -19.04 4.27
CA GLY A 78 -6.41 -19.81 3.04
C GLY A 78 -6.75 -19.06 1.75
N LEU A 79 -6.90 -17.74 1.81
CA LEU A 79 -7.03 -16.91 0.61
C LEU A 79 -5.74 -16.94 -0.21
N GLN A 80 -5.85 -17.00 -1.54
CA GLN A 80 -4.68 -16.99 -2.41
C GLN A 80 -3.86 -15.71 -2.18
N LEU A 81 -2.53 -15.86 -2.11
CA LEU A 81 -1.59 -14.77 -1.77
C LEU A 81 -1.77 -13.52 -2.64
N LYS A 82 -2.14 -13.69 -3.92
CA LYS A 82 -2.48 -12.58 -4.83
C LYS A 82 -3.62 -11.73 -4.29
N PHE A 83 -4.72 -12.34 -3.84
CA PHE A 83 -5.88 -11.60 -3.33
C PHE A 83 -5.58 -10.94 -1.99
N THR A 84 -4.76 -11.56 -1.15
CA THR A 84 -4.27 -10.91 0.07
C THR A 84 -3.58 -9.58 -0.22
N VAL A 85 -2.66 -9.56 -1.18
CA VAL A 85 -1.93 -8.34 -1.54
C VAL A 85 -2.89 -7.29 -2.11
N ILE A 86 -3.81 -7.68 -3.00
CA ILE A 86 -4.82 -6.79 -3.56
C ILE A 86 -5.66 -6.15 -2.44
N PHE A 87 -6.18 -6.97 -1.51
CA PHE A 87 -6.94 -6.46 -0.37
C PHE A 87 -6.10 -5.53 0.50
N GLY A 88 -4.84 -5.89 0.79
CA GLY A 88 -3.96 -5.02 1.58
C GLY A 88 -3.73 -3.66 0.94
N LEU A 89 -3.43 -3.62 -0.35
CA LEU A 89 -3.28 -2.36 -1.10
C LEU A 89 -4.58 -1.54 -1.09
N PHE A 90 -5.72 -2.21 -1.25
CA PHE A 90 -7.03 -1.57 -1.22
C PHE A 90 -7.37 -1.00 0.15
N PHE A 91 -7.21 -1.76 1.24
CA PHE A 91 -7.47 -1.27 2.60
C PHE A 91 -6.49 -0.17 3.01
N ALA A 92 -5.22 -0.24 2.58
CA ALA A 92 -4.29 0.87 2.77
C ALA A 92 -4.82 2.15 2.11
N LEU A 93 -5.33 2.08 0.88
CA LEU A 93 -5.95 3.24 0.22
C LEU A 93 -7.20 3.73 0.97
N LEU A 94 -8.09 2.83 1.40
CA LEU A 94 -9.29 3.22 2.16
C LEU A 94 -8.90 3.94 3.47
N ASN A 95 -7.93 3.40 4.20
CA ASN A 95 -7.42 4.04 5.40
C ASN A 95 -6.91 5.45 5.09
N GLU A 96 -6.13 5.61 4.02
CA GLU A 96 -5.65 6.92 3.58
C GLU A 96 -6.78 7.91 3.28
N ILE A 97 -7.83 7.47 2.59
CA ILE A 97 -8.97 8.31 2.24
C ILE A 97 -9.79 8.70 3.48
N PHE A 98 -10.17 7.72 4.30
CA PHE A 98 -11.13 7.94 5.39
C PHE A 98 -10.50 8.51 6.65
N THR A 99 -9.28 8.11 7.00
CA THR A 99 -8.62 8.56 8.23
C THR A 99 -7.61 9.67 7.97
N GLN A 100 -6.98 9.71 6.78
CA GLN A 100 -5.93 10.69 6.48
C GLN A 100 -6.32 11.75 5.45
N GLY A 101 -7.41 11.56 4.71
CA GLY A 101 -7.74 12.37 3.54
C GLY A 101 -7.93 13.85 3.85
N LYS A 102 -8.44 14.18 5.04
CA LYS A 102 -8.63 15.58 5.49
C LYS A 102 -7.31 16.35 5.64
N PHE A 103 -6.18 15.65 5.79
CA PHE A 103 -4.86 16.21 6.07
C PHE A 103 -3.90 16.08 4.87
N LEU A 104 -4.37 15.50 3.77
CA LEU A 104 -3.59 15.25 2.58
C LEU A 104 -4.10 16.13 1.44
N SER A 105 -3.19 16.56 0.56
CA SER A 105 -3.60 17.31 -0.63
C SER A 105 -4.46 16.44 -1.56
N LYS A 106 -5.45 17.04 -2.23
CA LYS A 106 -6.29 16.35 -3.21
C LYS A 106 -5.46 15.69 -4.32
N ASN A 107 -4.39 16.36 -4.77
CA ASN A 107 -3.48 15.82 -5.78
C ASN A 107 -2.76 14.56 -5.29
N TYR A 108 -2.33 14.53 -4.03
CA TYR A 108 -1.75 13.34 -3.41
C TYR A 108 -2.74 12.18 -3.38
N LEU A 109 -3.98 12.43 -2.93
CA LEU A 109 -5.01 11.39 -2.85
C LEU A 109 -5.39 10.84 -4.23
N LEU A 110 -5.52 11.72 -5.23
CA LEU A 110 -5.79 11.34 -6.61
C LEU A 110 -4.66 10.46 -7.16
N LEU A 111 -3.42 10.89 -6.98
CA LEU A 111 -2.25 10.13 -7.41
C LEU A 111 -2.21 8.77 -6.70
N ARG A 112 -2.41 8.75 -5.38
CA ARG A 112 -2.45 7.51 -4.59
C ARG A 112 -3.53 6.54 -5.06
N PHE A 113 -4.71 7.05 -5.40
CA PHE A 113 -5.80 6.26 -5.98
C PHE A 113 -5.39 5.64 -7.32
N ILE A 114 -4.92 6.46 -8.28
CA ILE A 114 -4.50 6.00 -9.60
C ILE A 114 -3.43 4.91 -9.49
N ILE A 115 -2.41 5.14 -8.66
CA ILE A 115 -1.30 4.18 -8.50
C ILE A 115 -1.80 2.88 -7.89
N THR A 116 -2.69 2.95 -6.90
CA THR A 116 -3.25 1.73 -6.27
C THR A 116 -4.05 0.92 -7.29
N ILE A 117 -4.86 1.57 -8.13
CA ILE A 117 -5.61 0.90 -9.19
C ILE A 117 -4.66 0.25 -10.20
N LEU A 118 -3.62 0.96 -10.64
CA LEU A 118 -2.61 0.41 -11.56
C LEU A 118 -1.88 -0.80 -10.95
N ALA A 119 -1.48 -0.70 -9.69
CA ALA A 119 -0.84 -1.81 -8.98
C ALA A 119 -1.78 -3.02 -8.85
N ILE A 120 -3.06 -2.82 -8.52
CA ILE A 120 -4.06 -3.90 -8.48
C ILE A 120 -4.24 -4.52 -9.87
N TYR A 121 -4.37 -3.69 -10.91
CA TYR A 121 -4.53 -4.14 -12.29
C TYR A 121 -3.35 -5.00 -12.78
N SER A 122 -2.12 -4.67 -12.36
CA SER A 122 -0.92 -5.45 -12.72
C SER A 122 -0.95 -6.91 -12.23
N PHE A 123 -1.75 -7.24 -11.22
CA PHE A 123 -1.93 -8.63 -10.79
C PHE A 123 -2.85 -9.43 -11.71
N PHE A 124 -3.62 -8.79 -12.60
CA PHE A 124 -4.56 -9.43 -13.53
C PHE A 124 -4.04 -9.54 -14.97
N LEU A 125 -2.94 -8.87 -15.28
CA LEU A 125 -2.16 -9.04 -16.51
C LEU A 125 -1.28 -10.29 -16.42
#